data_AF-A0A1I6MTP2-F1
#
_entry.id   AF-A0A1I6MTP2-F1
#
_cell.length_a   1.000
_cell.length_b   1.000
_cell.length_c   1.000
_cell.angle_alpha   90.00
_cell.angle_beta   90.00
_cell.angle_gamma   90.00
#
_symmetry.space_group_name_H-M   'P 1'
#
loop_
_entity.id
_entity.type
_entity.pdbx_description
1 polymer ?
#
loop_
_entity_poly.entity_id
_entity_poly.type
_entity_poly.pdbx_seq_one_letter_code
_entity_poly.pdbx_strand_id
1 'polypeptide(L)'
;MAKPNHTAPARPSGSPDNKPTNPLSRPFYLDTTDDPGQHVLVKLAGIAMAINVITGLLANSDAFRDAQAHDEPTDPGHWPLAPGCTEGLFAAVYFLNQYAETLSHDSLIGAEGR
;
A
#
# COMPACT_ATOMS: atom_id res chain seq x y z
N MET A 1 59.20 -13.28 -9.78
CA MET A 1 57.86 -13.80 -10.17
C MET A 1 57.03 -13.92 -8.89
N ALA A 2 55.95 -13.15 -8.73
CA ALA A 2 55.08 -13.18 -7.55
C ALA A 2 53.77 -13.88 -7.89
N LYS A 3 53.35 -14.85 -7.06
CA LYS A 3 52.08 -15.58 -7.22
C LYS A 3 50.91 -14.72 -6.68
N PRO A 4 49.72 -14.72 -7.31
CA PRO A 4 48.57 -14.00 -6.76
C PRO A 4 48.01 -14.76 -5.55
N ASN A 5 47.89 -14.08 -4.42
CA ASN A 5 47.20 -14.57 -3.24
C ASN A 5 45.68 -14.52 -3.45
N HIS A 6 45.03 -15.69 -3.57
CA HIS A 6 43.58 -15.84 -3.63
C HIS A 6 42.95 -16.04 -2.25
N THR A 7 43.35 -15.23 -1.27
CA THR A 7 42.70 -15.21 0.06
C THR A 7 41.96 -13.89 0.22
N ALA A 8 40.92 -13.71 -0.58
CA ALA A 8 39.84 -12.79 -0.21
C ALA A 8 38.75 -13.65 0.43
N PRO A 9 38.32 -13.37 1.67
CA PRO A 9 37.16 -14.03 2.25
C PRO A 9 35.98 -13.78 1.30
N ALA A 10 35.28 -14.84 0.92
CA ALA A 10 33.98 -14.69 0.28
C ALA A 10 33.12 -13.85 1.22
N ARG A 11 32.86 -12.59 0.86
CA ARG A 11 31.83 -11.79 1.52
C ARG A 11 30.57 -12.65 1.46
N PRO A 12 29.95 -13.02 2.60
CA PRO A 12 28.62 -13.58 2.52
C PRO A 12 27.78 -12.52 1.82
N SER A 13 27.21 -12.90 0.68
CA SER A 13 26.15 -12.15 0.02
C SER A 13 25.20 -11.70 1.12
N GLY A 14 25.12 -10.38 1.35
CA GLY A 14 24.09 -9.82 2.20
C GLY A 14 22.75 -10.41 1.77
N SER A 15 21.98 -10.81 2.78
CA SER A 15 20.63 -11.36 2.76
C SER A 15 19.80 -10.96 1.53
N PRO A 16 18.94 -11.85 0.99
CA PRO A 16 18.00 -11.43 -0.05
C PRO A 16 17.21 -10.23 0.46
N ASP A 17 17.09 -9.26 -0.43
CA ASP A 17 16.43 -7.97 -0.29
C ASP A 17 15.03 -8.19 0.34
N ASN A 18 14.87 -8.01 1.66
CA ASN A 18 13.62 -8.15 2.40
C ASN A 18 12.64 -6.99 2.10
N LYS A 19 12.64 -6.47 0.87
CA LYS A 19 11.72 -5.41 0.46
C LYS A 19 10.33 -5.99 0.33
N PRO A 20 9.30 -5.33 0.87
CA PRO A 20 7.95 -5.76 0.66
C PRO A 20 7.63 -5.71 -0.83
N THR A 21 6.91 -6.73 -1.31
CA THR A 21 6.51 -6.87 -2.71
C THR A 21 5.01 -6.65 -2.85
N ASN A 22 4.59 -5.93 -3.88
CA ASN A 22 3.18 -5.73 -4.16
C ASN A 22 2.56 -7.02 -4.75
N PRO A 23 1.23 -7.09 -4.93
CA PRO A 23 0.57 -8.27 -5.50
C PRO A 23 1.06 -8.67 -6.91
N LEU A 24 1.74 -7.78 -7.62
CA LEU A 24 2.36 -8.04 -8.93
C LEU A 24 3.85 -8.44 -8.80
N SER A 25 4.28 -8.84 -7.60
CA SER A 25 5.66 -9.24 -7.28
C SER A 25 6.70 -8.14 -7.56
N ARG A 26 6.30 -6.88 -7.57
CA ARG A 26 7.23 -5.76 -7.74
C ARG A 26 7.63 -5.21 -6.37
N PRO A 27 8.92 -4.91 -6.15
CA PRO A 27 9.36 -4.30 -4.91
C PRO A 27 8.73 -2.91 -4.78
N PHE A 28 8.30 -2.56 -3.58
CA PHE A 28 7.89 -1.20 -3.26
C PHE A 28 8.59 -0.73 -1.99
N TYR A 29 8.80 0.59 -1.90
CA TYR A 29 9.41 1.18 -0.72
C TYR A 29 8.33 1.38 0.34
N LEU A 30 8.50 0.73 1.48
CA LEU A 30 7.76 1.04 2.70
C LEU A 30 8.80 1.53 3.70
N ASP A 31 8.59 2.72 4.26
CA ASP A 31 9.49 3.26 5.27
C ASP A 31 9.32 2.43 6.55
N THR A 32 10.19 1.44 6.73
CA THR A 32 10.11 0.51 7.87
C THR A 32 10.93 1.09 9.00
N THR A 33 10.27 1.33 10.13
CA THR A 33 10.93 1.83 11.34
C THR A 33 11.02 0.67 12.33
N ASP A 34 12.17 0.52 12.98
CA ASP A 34 12.36 -0.47 14.04
C ASP A 34 11.67 -0.08 15.38
N ASP A 35 11.18 1.16 15.49
CA ASP A 35 10.41 1.61 16.66
C ASP A 35 8.94 1.14 16.56
N PRO A 36 8.42 0.37 17.54
CA PRO A 36 7.04 -0.12 17.52
C PRO A 36 5.99 0.99 17.40
N GLY A 37 6.21 2.16 18.01
CA GLY A 37 5.28 3.29 17.96
C GLY A 37 5.21 3.92 16.56
N GLN A 38 6.37 4.22 15.97
CA GLN A 38 6.46 4.70 14.60
C GLN A 38 5.97 3.68 13.57
N HIS A 39 6.14 2.39 13.81
CA HIS A 39 5.62 1.33 12.95
C HIS A 39 4.09 1.34 12.86
N VAL A 40 3.38 1.63 13.96
CA VAL A 40 1.90 1.77 13.93
C VAL A 40 1.50 3.02 13.13
N LEU A 41 2.18 4.15 13.33
CA LEU A 41 1.91 5.38 12.59
C LEU A 41 2.14 5.22 11.08
N VAL A 42 3.21 4.53 10.67
CA VAL A 42 3.48 4.22 9.26
C VAL A 42 2.37 3.35 8.67
N LYS A 43 1.89 2.35 9.39
CA LYS A 43 0.77 1.51 8.95
C LYS A 43 -0.51 2.31 8.77
N LEU A 44 -0.85 3.16 9.74
CA LEU A 44 -2.03 4.03 9.66
C LEU A 44 -1.93 4.99 8.46
N ALA A 45 -0.76 5.58 8.24
CA ALA A 45 -0.52 6.44 7.07
C ALA A 45 -0.67 5.67 5.74
N GLY A 46 -0.15 4.44 5.67
CA GLY A 46 -0.32 3.57 4.51
C GLY A 46 -1.78 3.19 4.23
N ILE A 47 -2.55 2.88 5.29
CA ILE A 47 -3.98 2.58 5.18
C ILE A 47 -4.77 3.81 4.71
N ALA A 48 -4.50 4.99 5.29
CA ALA A 48 -5.15 6.23 4.88
C ALA A 48 -4.87 6.57 3.41
N MET A 49 -3.62 6.36 2.96
CA MET A 49 -3.23 6.53 1.56
C MET A 49 -4.00 5.56 0.65
N ALA A 50 -4.11 4.29 1.03
CA ALA A 50 -4.85 3.29 0.26
C ALA A 50 -6.35 3.66 0.14
N ILE A 51 -6.99 4.07 1.24
CA ILE A 51 -8.40 4.50 1.25
C ILE A 51 -8.59 5.71 0.33
N ASN A 52 -7.70 6.69 0.37
CA ASN A 52 -7.80 7.88 -0.46
C ASN A 52 -7.70 7.54 -1.96
N VAL A 53 -6.75 6.68 -2.34
CA VAL A 53 -6.60 6.23 -3.73
C VAL A 53 -7.84 5.45 -4.19
N ILE A 54 -8.34 4.52 -3.37
CA ILE A 54 -9.53 3.72 -3.72
C ILE A 54 -10.76 4.62 -3.88
N THR A 55 -10.97 5.56 -2.96
CA THR A 55 -12.07 6.54 -3.03
C THR A 55 -11.99 7.37 -4.31
N GLY A 56 -10.79 7.81 -4.70
CA GLY A 56 -10.57 8.54 -5.95
C GLY A 56 -10.91 7.71 -7.19
N LEU A 57 -10.57 6.41 -7.21
CA LEU A 57 -10.92 5.50 -8.31
C LEU A 57 -12.45 5.32 -8.42
N LEU A 58 -13.13 5.18 -7.29
CA LEU A 58 -14.60 5.08 -7.24
C LEU A 58 -15.26 6.37 -7.75
N ALA A 59 -14.82 7.54 -7.27
CA ALA A 59 -15.35 8.83 -7.70
C ALA A 59 -15.13 9.08 -9.20
N ASN A 60 -13.94 8.75 -9.73
CA ASN A 60 -13.66 8.86 -11.16
C ASN A 60 -14.54 7.92 -11.99
N SER A 61 -14.75 6.68 -11.52
CA SER A 61 -15.64 5.73 -12.16
C SER A 61 -17.08 6.22 -12.19
N ASP A 62 -17.54 6.90 -11.14
CA ASP A 62 -18.91 7.42 -11.04
C ASP A 62 -19.10 8.64 -11.95
N ALA A 63 -18.17 9.60 -11.89
CA ALA A 63 -18.15 10.76 -12.78
C ALA A 63 -18.15 10.38 -14.27
N PHE A 64 -17.48 9.28 -14.64
CA PHE A 64 -17.52 8.76 -16.01
C PHE A 64 -18.90 8.21 -16.40
N ARG A 65 -19.61 7.54 -15.46
CA ARG A 65 -20.97 7.05 -15.71
C ARG A 65 -21.94 8.23 -15.89
N ASP A 66 -21.81 9.26 -15.06
CA ASP A 66 -22.60 10.47 -15.16
C ASP A 66 -22.35 11.20 -16.49
N ALA A 67 -21.09 11.39 -16.88
CA ALA A 67 -20.74 12.01 -18.15
C ALA A 67 -21.33 11.25 -19.35
N GLN A 68 -21.26 9.92 -19.37
CA GLN A 68 -21.90 9.11 -20.41
C GLN A 68 -23.43 9.23 -20.40
N ALA A 69 -24.07 9.30 -19.22
CA ALA A 69 -25.52 9.45 -19.12
C ALA A 69 -26.01 10.82 -19.66
N HIS A 70 -25.11 11.80 -19.73
CA HIS A 70 -25.37 13.15 -20.24
C HIS A 70 -24.82 13.38 -21.66
N ASP A 71 -24.37 12.33 -22.37
CA ASP A 71 -23.75 12.42 -23.71
C ASP A 71 -22.52 13.36 -23.77
N GLU A 72 -21.82 13.55 -22.65
CA GLU A 72 -20.62 14.37 -22.59
C GLU A 72 -19.40 13.62 -23.17
N PRO A 73 -18.52 14.31 -23.93
CA PRO A 73 -17.28 13.70 -24.41
C PRO A 73 -16.42 13.21 -23.25
N THR A 74 -16.02 11.95 -23.30
CA THR A 74 -15.14 11.34 -22.29
C THR A 74 -13.75 11.09 -22.86
N ASP A 75 -12.71 11.44 -22.10
CA ASP A 75 -11.32 11.25 -22.53
C ASP A 75 -10.97 9.75 -22.64
N PRO A 76 -10.23 9.36 -23.69
CA PRO A 76 -9.81 7.97 -23.87
C PRO A 76 -8.87 7.56 -22.73
N GLY A 77 -9.27 6.54 -21.97
CA GLY A 77 -8.51 6.03 -20.83
C GLY A 77 -9.25 6.17 -19.49
N HIS A 78 -10.34 6.94 -19.44
CA HIS A 78 -11.29 6.85 -18.34
C HIS A 78 -12.26 5.70 -18.63
N TRP A 79 -12.46 4.85 -17.63
CA TRP A 79 -13.37 3.72 -17.73
C TRP A 79 -14.20 3.69 -16.45
N PRO A 80 -15.49 3.36 -16.54
CA PRO A 80 -16.19 2.97 -15.35
C PRO A 80 -15.62 1.62 -14.93
N LEU A 81 -15.34 1.48 -13.64
CA LEU A 81 -15.04 0.18 -13.06
C LEU A 81 -16.25 -0.75 -13.28
N ALA A 82 -15.97 -2.01 -13.58
CA ALA A 82 -17.01 -3.03 -13.63
C ALA A 82 -17.70 -3.14 -12.27
N PRO A 83 -19.02 -3.45 -12.20
CA PRO A 83 -19.76 -3.50 -10.93
C PRO A 83 -19.08 -4.33 -9.83
N GLY A 84 -18.58 -5.52 -10.17
CA GLY A 84 -17.86 -6.37 -9.21
C GLY A 84 -16.54 -5.77 -8.71
N CYS A 85 -15.86 -4.95 -9.51
CA CYS A 85 -14.68 -4.21 -9.06
C CYS A 85 -15.08 -3.09 -8.09
N THR A 86 -16.17 -2.38 -8.36
CA THR A 86 -16.72 -1.35 -7.46
C THR A 86 -17.09 -1.95 -6.09
N GLU A 87 -17.81 -3.07 -6.07
CA GLU A 87 -18.18 -3.79 -4.84
C GLU A 87 -16.94 -4.26 -4.07
N GLY A 88 -15.95 -4.84 -4.76
CA GLY A 88 -14.70 -5.26 -4.15
C GLY A 88 -13.92 -4.11 -3.53
N LEU A 89 -13.91 -2.94 -4.16
CA LEU A 89 -13.27 -1.74 -3.62
C LEU A 89 -14.02 -1.16 -2.41
N PHE A 90 -15.35 -1.21 -2.39
CA PHE A 90 -16.12 -0.85 -1.19
C PHE A 90 -15.80 -1.77 -0.02
N ALA A 91 -15.76 -3.08 -0.26
CA ALA A 91 -15.35 -4.06 0.75
C ALA A 91 -13.92 -3.79 1.25
N ALA A 92 -12.99 -3.48 0.35
CA ALA A 92 -11.62 -3.13 0.73
C ALA A 92 -11.58 -1.90 1.64
N VAL A 93 -12.29 -0.82 1.31
CA VAL A 93 -12.37 0.38 2.16
C VAL A 93 -12.96 0.06 3.53
N TYR A 94 -14.02 -0.76 3.59
CA TYR A 94 -14.61 -1.20 4.84
C TYR A 94 -13.61 -1.93 5.74
N PHE A 95 -12.93 -2.95 5.21
CA PHE A 95 -11.95 -3.73 5.99
C PHE A 95 -10.70 -2.92 6.36
N LEU A 96 -10.25 -2.01 5.49
CA LEU A 96 -9.15 -1.10 5.78
C LEU A 96 -9.49 -0.16 6.94
N ASN A 97 -10.71 0.38 6.98
CA ASN A 97 -11.17 1.22 8.09
C ASN A 97 -11.24 0.42 9.40
N GLN A 98 -11.84 -0.78 9.38
CA GLN A 98 -11.87 -1.65 10.57
C GLN A 98 -10.46 -1.94 11.08
N TYR A 99 -9.52 -2.22 10.18
CA TYR A 99 -8.15 -2.48 10.57
C TYR A 99 -7.46 -1.23 11.14
N ALA A 100 -7.68 -0.05 10.55
CA ALA A 100 -7.18 1.21 11.10
C ALA A 100 -7.71 1.48 12.51
N GLU A 101 -8.99 1.20 12.77
CA GLU A 101 -9.58 1.32 14.11
C GLU A 101 -8.89 0.38 15.09
N THR A 102 -8.67 -0.89 14.73
CA THR A 102 -7.96 -1.85 15.62
C THR A 102 -6.54 -1.38 15.96
N LEU A 103 -5.79 -0.90 14.96
CA LEU A 103 -4.44 -0.37 15.17
C LEU A 103 -4.43 0.87 16.07
N SER A 104 -5.45 1.72 15.97
CA SER A 104 -5.57 2.93 16.78
C SER A 104 -5.85 2.59 18.25
N HIS A 105 -6.67 1.58 18.51
CA HIS A 105 -6.93 1.08 19.87
C HIS A 105 -5.69 0.43 20.49
N ASP A 106 -4.99 -0.42 19.73
CA ASP A 106 -3.75 -1.06 20.21
C ASP A 106 -2.66 -0.03 20.52
N SER A 107 -2.57 1.04 19.72
CA SER A 107 -1.65 2.16 19.97
C SER A 107 -1.96 2.91 21.26
N LEU A 108 -3.23 3.09 21.60
CA LEU A 108 -3.66 3.77 22.82
C LEU A 108 -3.37 2.91 24.06
N ILE A 109 -3.67 1.61 24.00
CA ILE A 109 -3.43 0.67 25.10
C ILE A 109 -1.93 0.52 25.40
N GLY A 110 -1.09 0.50 24.36
CA GLY A 110 0.38 0.48 24.52
C GLY A 110 0.97 1.75 25.13
N ALA A 111 0.27 2.88 25.05
CA ALA A 111 0.72 4.17 25.59
C ALA A 111 0.35 4.38 27.07
N GLU A 112 -0.73 3.76 27.56
CA GLU A 112 -1.18 3.90 28.96
C GLU A 112 -0.49 2.93 29.95
N GLY A 113 0.25 1.94 29.44
CA GLY A 113 0.96 0.94 30.25
C GLY A 113 2.44 1.24 30.56
N ARG A 114 2.91 2.48 30.36
CA ARG A 114 4.32 2.87 30.52
C ARG A 114 4.56 3.87 31.64
#